data_AF-A0A9D9N6S3-F1
#
_entry.id   AF-A0A9D9N6S3-F1
#
_cell.length_a   1.000
_cell.length_b   1.000
_cell.length_c   1.000
_cell.angle_alpha   90.00
_cell.angle_beta   90.00
_cell.angle_gamma   90.00
#
_symmetry.space_group_name_H-M   'P 1'
#
loop_
_entity.id
_entity.type
_entity.pdbx_description
1 polymer ?
#
loop_
_entity_poly.entity_id
_entity_poly.type
_entity_poly.pdbx_seq_one_letter_code
_entity_poly.pdbx_strand_id
1 'polypeptide(L)'
;GIGNITTLKKMSRGDYEQYSYISRQAMRYSLINQLQWDNTPVDASSKVVQFAPSATIEEYPEIDLFGYMKTVAKSDEAKGGAATRSAVVRLSNAISLEPYDSDIEFLTNMGLAKRGGYENAIAQSEIHRSYYSYTITIDLDRVGVDGTMEISQEEKIKRVQTLLDGVQYLYRDIKGRRENLSPLFMIGGRYEVGLPFFENRLKVVKNKVNVHTLQELVEDNTMMKKHTYTGVVSDIFDNAQEIKEVLGAKSIGKTFEQLKEEVKQYYEGN
;
A
#
# COMPACT_ATOMS: atom_id res chain seq x y z
N GLY A 1 -26.43 -19.63 19.04
CA GLY A 1 -26.24 -18.56 18.04
C GLY A 1 -24.78 -18.50 17.71
N ILE A 2 -24.41 -18.37 16.43
CA ILE A 2 -23.02 -18.14 16.03
C ILE A 2 -22.60 -16.82 16.70
N GLY A 3 -21.60 -16.87 17.58
CA GLY A 3 -21.17 -15.72 18.38
C GLY A 3 -20.58 -14.59 17.52
N ASN A 4 -20.16 -13.50 18.16
CA ASN A 4 -19.44 -12.41 17.49
C ASN A 4 -18.09 -12.91 16.96
N ILE A 5 -18.05 -13.33 15.69
CA ILE A 5 -16.84 -13.71 14.97
C ILE A 5 -16.36 -12.51 14.14
N THR A 6 -15.13 -12.06 14.39
CA THR A 6 -14.43 -11.16 13.47
C THR A 6 -13.84 -11.98 12.34
N THR A 7 -14.23 -11.67 11.10
CA THR A 7 -13.71 -12.36 9.91
C THR A 7 -12.63 -11.55 9.20
N LEU A 8 -11.66 -12.27 8.63
CA LEU A 8 -10.72 -11.73 7.65
C LEU A 8 -11.42 -11.58 6.31
N LYS A 9 -11.02 -10.55 5.54
CA LYS A 9 -11.40 -10.47 4.13
C LYS A 9 -10.63 -11.54 3.37
N LYS A 10 -11.34 -12.36 2.59
CA LYS A 10 -10.77 -13.50 1.87
C LYS A 10 -11.29 -13.54 0.43
N MET A 11 -10.52 -14.18 -0.46
CA MET A 11 -10.92 -14.48 -1.84
C MET A 11 -10.52 -15.91 -2.18
N SER A 12 -11.35 -16.60 -2.96
CA SER A 12 -11.03 -17.92 -3.49
C SER A 12 -10.29 -17.79 -4.82
N ARG A 13 -9.37 -18.72 -5.09
CA ARG A 13 -8.71 -18.86 -6.40
C ARG A 13 -9.04 -20.20 -7.04
N GLY A 14 -8.62 -20.38 -8.30
CA GLY A 14 -8.90 -21.59 -9.09
C GLY A 14 -8.19 -22.86 -8.60
N ASP A 15 -7.34 -22.75 -7.58
CA ASP A 15 -6.72 -23.85 -6.85
C ASP A 15 -7.59 -24.38 -5.69
N TYR A 16 -8.82 -23.87 -5.55
CA TYR A 16 -9.77 -24.23 -4.50
C TYR A 16 -9.36 -23.79 -3.09
N GLU A 17 -8.30 -22.98 -2.97
CA GLU A 17 -7.84 -22.41 -1.71
C GLU A 17 -8.42 -21.02 -1.46
N GLN A 18 -8.42 -20.61 -0.19
CA GLN A 18 -8.78 -19.25 0.24
C GLN A 18 -7.54 -18.44 0.58
N TYR A 19 -7.51 -17.18 0.18
CA TYR A 19 -6.42 -16.26 0.45
C TYR A 19 -6.96 -15.04 1.17
N SER A 20 -6.37 -14.69 2.32
CA SER A 20 -6.75 -13.46 3.02
C SER A 20 -6.16 -12.25 2.30
N TYR A 21 -6.79 -11.08 2.46
CA TYR A 21 -6.26 -9.86 1.90
C TYR A 21 -6.53 -8.62 2.75
N ILE A 22 -5.63 -7.65 2.62
CA ILE A 22 -5.81 -6.29 3.11
C ILE A 22 -6.22 -5.44 1.91
N SER A 23 -7.41 -4.84 1.98
CA SER A 23 -7.91 -3.99 0.90
C SER A 23 -7.01 -2.77 0.69
N ARG A 24 -6.82 -2.35 -0.56
CA ARG A 24 -6.06 -1.15 -0.92
C ARG A 24 -6.49 0.11 -0.16
N GLN A 25 -7.77 0.23 0.18
CA GLN A 25 -8.30 1.34 0.98
C GLN A 25 -7.77 1.32 2.42
N ALA A 26 -7.59 0.13 3.01
CA ALA A 26 -7.02 -0.02 4.34
C ALA A 26 -5.51 0.26 4.32
N MET A 27 -4.80 -0.20 3.28
CA MET A 27 -3.38 0.14 3.07
C MET A 27 -3.19 1.66 2.92
N ARG A 28 -4.02 2.30 2.08
CA ARG A 28 -4.05 3.76 1.90
C ARG A 28 -4.29 4.48 3.23
N TYR A 29 -5.30 4.06 3.97
CA TYR A 29 -5.63 4.65 5.28
C TYR A 29 -4.45 4.58 6.25
N SER A 30 -3.79 3.43 6.34
CA SER A 30 -2.60 3.27 7.18
C SER A 30 -1.44 4.18 6.76
N LEU A 31 -1.17 4.26 5.45
CA LEU A 31 -0.14 5.16 4.92
C LEU A 31 -0.44 6.63 5.24
N ILE A 32 -1.67 7.09 4.99
CA ILE A 32 -2.05 8.50 5.21
C ILE A 32 -1.91 8.89 6.68
N ASN A 33 -2.44 8.05 7.59
CA ASN A 33 -2.32 8.31 9.03
C ASN A 33 -0.86 8.30 9.49
N GLN A 34 -0.07 7.33 9.02
CA GLN A 34 1.35 7.22 9.36
C GLN A 34 2.14 8.44 8.91
N LEU A 35 1.83 8.96 7.71
CA LEU A 35 2.45 10.14 7.13
C LEU A 35 1.88 11.46 7.67
N GLN A 36 0.86 11.41 8.54
CA GLN A 36 0.13 12.58 9.06
C GLN A 36 -0.46 13.45 7.94
N TRP A 37 -0.92 12.81 6.86
CA TRP A 37 -1.58 13.46 5.73
C TRP A 37 -3.11 13.41 5.85
N ASP A 38 -3.64 12.97 6.98
CA ASP A 38 -5.07 12.92 7.30
C ASP A 38 -5.67 14.28 7.71
N ASN A 39 -4.97 15.36 7.39
CA ASN A 39 -5.34 16.74 7.72
C ASN A 39 -6.05 17.49 6.58
N THR A 40 -6.32 16.84 5.44
CA THR A 40 -7.07 17.46 4.34
C THR A 40 -8.49 17.80 4.78
N PRO A 41 -8.94 19.08 4.68
CA PRO A 41 -10.27 19.47 5.08
C PRO A 41 -11.35 18.69 4.33
N VAL A 42 -12.41 18.33 5.05
CA VAL A 42 -13.59 17.64 4.52
C VAL A 42 -14.83 18.50 4.68
N ASP A 43 -15.78 18.31 3.77
CA ASP A 43 -17.06 19.00 3.73
C ASP A 43 -18.21 17.98 3.74
N ALA A 44 -19.21 18.25 4.57
CA ALA A 44 -20.42 17.42 4.74
C ALA A 44 -21.68 18.09 4.17
N SER A 45 -21.53 19.16 3.39
CA SER A 45 -22.62 19.90 2.75
C SER A 45 -23.29 19.09 1.63
N SER A 46 -22.59 18.08 1.10
CA SER A 46 -23.15 17.07 0.20
C SER A 46 -23.73 15.88 0.97
N LYS A 47 -24.54 15.03 0.31
CA LYS A 47 -25.11 13.80 0.92
C LYS A 47 -24.06 12.81 1.44
N VAL A 48 -22.82 12.92 0.99
CA VAL A 48 -21.67 12.11 1.38
C VAL A 48 -20.53 13.07 1.72
N VAL A 49 -19.80 12.79 2.81
CA VAL A 49 -18.61 13.55 3.19
C VAL A 49 -17.55 13.41 2.10
N GLN A 50 -17.03 14.55 1.63
CA GLN A 50 -16.00 14.63 0.59
C GLN A 50 -14.90 15.59 1.02
N PHE A 51 -13.81 15.67 0.25
CA PHE A 51 -12.82 16.73 0.46
C PHE A 51 -13.45 18.11 0.23
N ALA A 52 -13.06 19.09 1.04
CA ALA A 52 -13.55 20.45 0.91
C ALA A 52 -13.21 21.00 -0.49
N PRO A 53 -14.12 21.75 -1.14
CA PRO A 53 -13.85 22.35 -2.44
C PRO A 53 -12.60 23.25 -2.47
N SER A 54 -12.28 23.88 -1.34
CA SER A 54 -11.12 24.77 -1.16
C SER A 54 -9.78 24.04 -1.01
N ALA A 55 -9.75 22.74 -0.66
CA ALA A 55 -8.50 22.02 -0.46
C ALA A 55 -7.76 21.86 -1.80
N THR A 56 -6.50 22.29 -1.92
CA THR A 56 -5.74 22.21 -3.17
C THR A 56 -4.61 21.19 -3.09
N ILE A 57 -4.12 20.74 -4.25
CA ILE A 57 -2.95 19.85 -4.29
C ILE A 57 -1.67 20.57 -3.82
N GLU A 58 -1.62 21.90 -3.85
CA GLU A 58 -0.49 22.68 -3.36
C GLU A 58 -0.31 22.52 -1.85
N GLU A 59 -1.40 22.52 -1.10
CA GLU A 59 -1.38 22.40 0.36
C GLU A 59 -1.40 20.95 0.86
N TYR A 60 -2.10 20.05 0.15
CA TYR A 60 -2.44 18.72 0.67
C TYR A 60 -1.88 17.59 -0.20
N PRO A 61 -0.79 16.92 0.24
CA PRO A 61 -0.21 15.76 -0.45
C PRO A 61 -1.19 14.59 -0.61
N GLU A 62 -2.15 14.44 0.31
CA GLU A 62 -3.13 13.35 0.26
C GLU A 62 -3.91 13.36 -1.06
N ILE A 63 -4.47 14.51 -1.43
CA ILE A 63 -5.30 14.65 -2.62
C ILE A 63 -4.48 14.83 -3.88
N ASP A 64 -3.23 15.30 -3.77
CA ASP A 64 -2.26 15.27 -4.87
C ASP A 64 -1.99 13.83 -5.30
N LEU A 65 -1.55 12.99 -4.36
CA LEU A 65 -1.07 11.64 -4.65
C LEU A 65 -2.21 10.63 -4.82
N PHE A 66 -3.24 10.67 -3.97
CA PHE A 66 -4.32 9.68 -3.99
C PHE A 66 -5.59 10.14 -4.72
N GLY A 67 -5.57 11.36 -5.27
CA GLY A 67 -6.67 11.92 -6.03
C GLY A 67 -7.88 12.28 -5.18
N TYR A 68 -8.91 12.82 -5.84
CA TYR A 68 -10.13 13.27 -5.19
C TYR A 68 -11.33 13.24 -6.13
N MET A 69 -12.52 13.25 -5.54
CA MET A 69 -13.76 13.61 -6.20
C MET A 69 -14.46 14.64 -5.31
N LYS A 70 -14.65 15.84 -5.83
CA LYS A 70 -15.32 16.95 -5.15
C LYS A 70 -16.54 17.33 -5.97
N THR A 71 -17.72 17.23 -5.38
CA THR A 71 -18.98 17.61 -6.02
C THR A 71 -19.52 18.87 -5.39
N VAL A 72 -19.89 19.84 -6.23
CA VAL A 72 -20.61 21.03 -5.80
C VAL A 72 -22.08 20.81 -6.16
N ALA A 73 -22.94 20.81 -5.13
CA ALA A 73 -24.37 20.70 -5.32
C ALA A 73 -24.90 21.87 -6.16
N LYS A 74 -25.86 21.60 -7.03
CA LYS A 74 -26.54 22.64 -7.79
C LYS A 74 -27.35 23.51 -6.83
N SER A 75 -27.19 24.82 -6.91
CA SER A 75 -28.06 25.80 -6.27
C SER A 75 -28.83 26.61 -7.32
N ASP A 76 -29.76 27.46 -6.90
CA ASP A 76 -30.51 28.35 -7.80
C ASP A 76 -29.58 29.35 -8.54
N GLU A 77 -28.38 29.58 -8.00
CA GLU A 77 -27.40 30.57 -8.48
C GLU A 77 -26.16 29.94 -9.16
N ALA A 78 -25.90 28.65 -8.97
CA ALA A 78 -24.72 27.98 -9.52
C ALA A 78 -25.05 26.62 -10.17
N LYS A 79 -24.52 26.41 -11.39
CA LYS A 79 -24.54 25.09 -12.02
C LYS A 79 -23.68 24.15 -11.17
N GLY A 80 -24.31 23.08 -10.67
CA GLY A 80 -23.58 22.00 -10.00
C GLY A 80 -22.52 21.39 -10.92
N GLY A 81 -21.50 20.77 -10.31
CA GLY A 81 -20.37 20.22 -11.04
C GLY A 81 -19.59 19.21 -10.22
N ALA A 82 -18.71 18.46 -10.87
CA ALA A 82 -17.80 17.53 -10.24
C ALA A 82 -16.37 17.81 -10.72
N ALA A 83 -15.47 18.10 -9.78
CA ALA A 83 -14.04 18.14 -10.01
C ALA A 83 -13.44 16.78 -9.60
N THR A 84 -12.77 16.12 -10.53
CA THR A 84 -12.19 14.79 -10.30
C THR A 84 -10.72 14.78 -10.68
N ARG A 85 -9.90 14.25 -9.77
CA ARG A 85 -8.49 13.95 -10.01
C ARG A 85 -8.29 12.46 -9.79
N SER A 86 -7.86 11.74 -10.83
CA SER A 86 -7.49 10.34 -10.66
C SER A 86 -6.26 10.21 -9.77
N ALA A 87 -6.19 9.14 -8.98
CA ALA A 87 -5.03 8.85 -8.16
C ALA A 87 -3.75 8.72 -9.00
N VAL A 88 -2.71 9.42 -8.56
CA VAL A 88 -1.36 9.38 -9.12
C VAL A 88 -0.61 8.16 -8.58
N VAL A 89 -0.80 7.89 -7.29
CA VAL A 89 -0.33 6.70 -6.58
C VAL A 89 -1.43 5.67 -6.54
N ARG A 90 -1.17 4.49 -7.12
CA ARG A 90 -2.12 3.37 -7.13
C ARG A 90 -1.58 2.22 -6.30
N LEU A 91 -2.49 1.61 -5.54
CA LEU A 91 -2.22 0.48 -4.66
C LEU A 91 -3.10 -0.71 -5.10
N SER A 92 -2.48 -1.88 -5.25
CA SER A 92 -3.24 -3.14 -5.29
C SER A 92 -3.73 -3.52 -3.89
N ASN A 93 -4.59 -4.54 -3.80
CA ASN A 93 -4.80 -5.21 -2.53
C ASN A 93 -3.51 -5.93 -2.11
N ALA A 94 -3.23 -6.01 -0.82
CA ALA A 94 -2.21 -6.90 -0.30
C ALA A 94 -2.84 -8.28 -0.09
N ILE A 95 -2.43 -9.26 -0.88
CA ILE A 95 -3.02 -10.61 -0.90
C ILE A 95 -2.01 -11.58 -0.30
N SER A 96 -2.47 -12.52 0.54
CA SER A 96 -1.61 -13.55 1.10
C SER A 96 -1.01 -14.42 -0.02
N LEU A 97 0.25 -14.80 0.15
CA LEU A 97 0.96 -15.70 -0.75
C LEU A 97 0.78 -17.17 -0.34
N GLU A 98 0.22 -17.41 0.85
CA GLU A 98 -0.11 -18.73 1.38
C GLU A 98 -1.62 -18.84 1.60
N PRO A 99 -2.18 -20.07 1.51
CA PRO A 99 -3.59 -20.33 1.76
C PRO A 99 -3.94 -20.11 3.24
N TYR A 100 -5.19 -19.74 3.49
CA TYR A 100 -5.74 -19.56 4.82
C TYR A 100 -6.32 -20.87 5.36
N ASP A 101 -5.72 -21.39 6.43
CA ASP A 101 -6.07 -22.69 7.03
C ASP A 101 -7.19 -22.63 8.08
N SER A 102 -8.04 -21.60 8.07
CA SER A 102 -9.17 -21.44 9.02
C SER A 102 -8.77 -21.25 10.49
N ASP A 103 -7.60 -20.65 10.74
CA ASP A 103 -7.13 -20.36 12.09
C ASP A 103 -8.00 -19.34 12.84
N ILE A 104 -8.33 -19.65 14.10
CA ILE A 104 -9.18 -18.82 14.97
C ILE A 104 -8.47 -18.57 16.31
N GLU A 105 -8.45 -17.30 16.70
CA GLU A 105 -8.10 -16.85 18.04
C GLU A 105 -9.35 -16.68 18.92
N PHE A 106 -9.27 -17.15 20.17
CA PHE A 106 -10.31 -16.98 21.19
C PHE A 106 -9.90 -15.90 22.19
N LEU A 107 -10.55 -14.74 22.08
CA LEU A 107 -10.34 -13.58 22.94
C LEU A 107 -11.27 -13.66 24.16
N THR A 108 -10.72 -13.43 25.36
CA THR A 108 -11.49 -13.50 26.61
C THR A 108 -11.25 -12.27 27.50
N ASN A 109 -12.32 -11.80 28.15
CA ASN A 109 -12.27 -10.74 29.15
C ASN A 109 -12.40 -11.27 30.59
N MET A 110 -12.05 -12.55 30.84
CA MET A 110 -12.24 -13.24 32.12
C MET A 110 -11.71 -12.45 33.32
N GLY A 111 -10.55 -11.80 33.17
CA GLY A 111 -9.94 -10.99 34.22
C GLY A 111 -10.80 -9.80 34.69
N LEU A 112 -11.67 -9.28 33.83
CA LEU A 112 -12.66 -8.25 34.17
C LEU A 112 -13.97 -8.88 34.66
N ALA A 113 -14.46 -9.91 33.98
CA ALA A 113 -15.71 -10.60 34.33
C ALA A 113 -15.68 -11.13 35.78
N LYS A 114 -14.56 -11.73 36.19
CA LYS A 114 -14.36 -12.25 37.56
C LYS A 114 -14.46 -11.16 38.64
N ARG A 115 -14.12 -9.90 38.34
CA ARG A 115 -14.17 -8.80 39.32
C ARG A 115 -15.60 -8.40 39.66
N GLY A 116 -16.53 -8.56 38.73
CA GLY A 116 -17.94 -8.22 38.90
C GLY A 116 -18.86 -9.43 39.12
N GLY A 117 -18.31 -10.64 39.18
CA GLY A 117 -19.12 -11.87 39.26
C GLY A 117 -19.95 -12.15 38.00
N TYR A 118 -19.52 -11.64 36.84
CA TYR A 118 -20.21 -11.83 35.56
C TYR A 118 -19.74 -13.09 34.85
N GLU A 119 -20.59 -13.61 33.96
CA GLU A 119 -20.18 -14.64 33.00
C GLU A 119 -19.19 -14.08 31.97
N ASN A 120 -18.21 -14.88 31.59
CA ASN A 120 -17.20 -14.49 30.61
C ASN A 120 -17.77 -14.58 29.19
N ALA A 121 -17.54 -13.53 28.41
CA ALA A 121 -17.88 -13.50 26.99
C ALA A 121 -16.63 -13.81 26.17
N ILE A 122 -16.65 -14.91 25.43
CA ILE A 122 -15.58 -15.28 24.50
C ILE A 122 -15.89 -14.68 23.13
N ALA A 123 -14.99 -13.86 22.62
CA ALA A 123 -15.02 -13.37 21.24
C ALA A 123 -14.09 -14.22 20.38
N GLN A 124 -14.44 -14.42 19.11
CA GLN A 124 -13.62 -15.18 18.17
C GLN A 124 -13.12 -14.24 17.08
N SER A 125 -11.86 -14.41 16.67
CA SER A 125 -11.30 -13.69 15.53
C SER A 125 -10.52 -14.65 14.65
N GLU A 126 -10.78 -14.61 13.35
CA GLU A 126 -9.89 -15.26 12.39
C GLU A 126 -8.52 -14.57 12.41
N ILE A 127 -7.46 -15.38 12.35
CA ILE A 127 -6.07 -14.91 12.30
C ILE A 127 -5.37 -15.57 11.13
N HIS A 128 -4.42 -14.88 10.50
CA HIS A 128 -3.64 -15.49 9.43
C HIS A 128 -2.26 -14.85 9.38
N ARG A 129 -1.23 -15.64 9.67
CA ARG A 129 0.17 -15.25 9.55
C ARG A 129 0.69 -15.78 8.22
N SER A 130 0.89 -14.88 7.26
CA SER A 130 1.39 -15.21 5.93
C SER A 130 2.19 -14.05 5.35
N TYR A 131 2.98 -14.31 4.31
CA TYR A 131 3.50 -13.26 3.45
C TYR A 131 2.38 -12.61 2.64
N TYR A 132 2.39 -11.27 2.56
CA TYR A 132 1.45 -10.54 1.71
C TYR A 132 2.21 -9.84 0.60
N SER A 133 1.70 -9.92 -0.63
CA SER A 133 2.22 -9.17 -1.78
C SER A 133 1.24 -8.08 -2.20
N TYR A 134 1.76 -6.90 -2.49
CA TYR A 134 1.03 -5.79 -3.10
C TYR A 134 1.94 -5.03 -4.07
N THR A 135 1.34 -4.24 -4.94
CA THR A 135 2.02 -3.39 -5.91
C THR A 135 1.65 -1.93 -5.68
N ILE A 136 2.67 -1.08 -5.73
CA ILE A 136 2.52 0.38 -5.75
C ILE A 136 2.99 0.87 -7.12
N THR A 137 2.19 1.69 -7.79
CA THR A 137 2.64 2.45 -8.97
C THR A 137 2.48 3.94 -8.71
N ILE A 138 3.46 4.72 -9.17
CA ILE A 138 3.51 6.17 -8.99
C ILE A 138 3.73 6.77 -10.38
N ASP A 139 2.79 7.60 -10.82
CA ASP A 139 2.87 8.31 -12.09
C ASP A 139 3.58 9.66 -11.88
N LEU A 140 4.91 9.67 -12.05
CA LEU A 140 5.75 10.82 -11.69
C LEU A 140 5.41 12.10 -12.48
N ASP A 141 4.90 11.97 -13.70
CA ASP A 141 4.48 13.12 -14.54
C ASP A 141 3.29 13.88 -13.95
N ARG A 142 2.47 13.20 -13.16
CA ARG A 142 1.21 13.75 -12.64
C ARG A 142 1.32 14.25 -11.21
N VAL A 143 2.39 13.89 -10.50
CA VAL A 143 2.64 14.38 -9.13
C VAL A 143 2.71 15.89 -9.16
N GLY A 144 1.89 16.54 -8.35
CA GLY A 144 1.91 17.98 -8.20
C GLY A 144 1.36 18.78 -9.38
N VAL A 145 0.70 18.14 -10.36
CA VAL A 145 0.11 18.80 -11.54
C VAL A 145 -1.41 18.61 -11.57
N ASP A 146 -2.21 19.67 -11.38
CA ASP A 146 -3.68 19.66 -11.41
C ASP A 146 -4.25 20.79 -12.28
N GLY A 147 -4.51 20.52 -13.56
CA GLY A 147 -4.95 21.56 -14.50
C GLY A 147 -3.85 22.58 -14.75
N THR A 148 -4.07 23.84 -14.34
CA THR A 148 -3.06 24.91 -14.44
C THR A 148 -2.19 25.04 -13.18
N MET A 149 -2.50 24.28 -12.13
CA MET A 149 -1.73 24.28 -10.88
C MET A 149 -0.57 23.31 -10.99
N GLU A 150 0.63 23.78 -10.67
CA GLU A 150 1.85 22.98 -10.63
C GLU A 150 2.72 23.39 -9.44
N ILE A 151 3.11 22.43 -8.61
CA ILE A 151 4.02 22.67 -7.48
C ILE A 151 5.49 22.58 -7.92
N SER A 152 6.41 23.11 -7.10
CA SER A 152 7.84 23.08 -7.39
C SER A 152 8.39 21.65 -7.50
N GLN A 153 9.43 21.46 -8.31
CA GLN A 153 10.13 20.17 -8.42
C GLN A 153 10.63 19.67 -7.06
N GLU A 154 11.10 20.57 -6.20
CA GLU A 154 11.53 20.27 -4.83
C GLU A 154 10.39 19.63 -4.00
N GLU A 155 9.18 20.20 -4.07
CA GLU A 155 8.02 19.67 -3.35
C GLU A 155 7.54 18.34 -3.97
N LYS A 156 7.61 18.17 -5.30
CA LYS A 156 7.33 16.87 -5.95
C LYS A 156 8.28 15.78 -5.46
N ILE A 157 9.59 16.05 -5.43
CA ILE A 157 10.62 15.14 -4.90
C ILE A 157 10.29 14.78 -3.45
N LYS A 158 10.07 15.79 -2.61
CA LYS A 158 9.81 15.61 -1.18
C LYS A 158 8.58 14.73 -0.93
N ARG A 159 7.48 14.94 -1.65
CA ARG A 159 6.24 14.14 -1.50
C ARG A 159 6.45 12.69 -1.84
N VAL A 160 7.11 12.41 -2.97
CA VAL A 160 7.37 11.03 -3.40
C VAL A 160 8.36 10.34 -2.46
N GLN A 161 9.43 11.02 -2.03
CA GLN A 161 10.37 10.46 -1.05
C GLN A 161 9.73 10.20 0.31
N THR A 162 8.86 11.09 0.78
CA THR A 162 8.09 10.92 2.01
C THR A 162 7.14 9.72 1.91
N LEU A 163 6.50 9.52 0.74
CA LEU A 163 5.71 8.31 0.50
C LEU A 163 6.57 7.04 0.55
N LEU A 164 7.76 7.05 -0.06
CA LEU A 164 8.70 5.93 -0.03
C LEU A 164 9.14 5.60 1.41
N ASP A 165 9.38 6.61 2.26
CA ASP A 165 9.61 6.43 3.70
C ASP A 165 8.41 5.76 4.39
N GLY A 166 7.20 6.21 4.06
CA GLY A 166 5.97 5.63 4.55
C GLY A 166 5.86 4.14 4.23
N VAL A 167 6.23 3.74 3.01
CA VAL A 167 6.20 2.35 2.55
C VAL A 167 7.31 1.52 3.21
N GLN A 168 8.52 2.07 3.35
CA GLN A 168 9.66 1.38 3.96
C GLN A 168 9.37 0.94 5.40
N TYR A 169 8.70 1.78 6.16
CA TYR A 169 8.38 1.55 7.57
C TYR A 169 6.89 1.35 7.81
N LEU A 170 6.16 0.85 6.81
CA LEU A 170 4.71 0.72 6.87
C LEU A 170 4.29 -0.12 8.07
N TYR A 171 3.39 0.41 8.87
CA TYR A 171 2.72 -0.34 9.92
C TYR A 171 1.22 -0.08 9.88
N ARG A 172 0.48 -0.92 10.59
CA ARG A 172 -0.97 -0.78 10.69
C ARG A 172 -1.45 -1.03 12.10
N ASP A 173 -2.18 -0.06 12.64
CA ASP A 173 -2.88 -0.20 13.91
C ASP A 173 -4.29 -0.78 13.66
N ILE A 174 -4.62 -1.91 14.29
CA ILE A 174 -5.91 -2.62 14.13
C ILE A 174 -6.37 -3.13 15.49
N LYS A 175 -7.56 -2.71 15.93
CA LYS A 175 -8.20 -3.26 17.15
C LYS A 175 -7.24 -3.31 18.36
N GLY A 176 -6.41 -2.28 18.54
CA GLY A 176 -5.48 -2.14 19.65
C GLY A 176 -4.12 -2.81 19.48
N ARG A 177 -3.83 -3.41 18.32
CA ARG A 177 -2.51 -3.99 18.01
C ARG A 177 -1.82 -3.24 16.88
N ARG A 178 -0.49 -3.24 16.88
CA ARG A 178 0.34 -2.71 15.80
C ARG A 178 0.95 -3.86 15.01
N GLU A 179 0.64 -3.94 13.73
CA GLU A 179 1.20 -4.91 12.79
C GLU A 179 2.32 -4.26 11.99
N ASN A 180 3.48 -4.92 11.92
CA ASN A 180 4.58 -4.50 11.07
C ASN A 180 4.33 -4.98 9.64
N LEU A 181 4.22 -4.04 8.70
CA LEU A 181 4.03 -4.30 7.27
C LEU A 181 5.24 -3.85 6.44
N SER A 182 6.39 -3.62 7.07
CA SER A 182 7.62 -3.29 6.36
C SER A 182 8.00 -4.40 5.36
N PRO A 183 8.50 -4.04 4.16
CA PRO A 183 8.80 -5.02 3.13
C PRO A 183 9.89 -6.02 3.57
N LEU A 184 9.63 -7.31 3.38
CA LEU A 184 10.64 -8.37 3.55
C LEU A 184 11.40 -8.65 2.26
N PHE A 185 10.73 -8.44 1.13
CA PHE A 185 11.25 -8.50 -0.23
C PHE A 185 10.59 -7.39 -1.05
N MET A 186 11.33 -6.78 -1.96
CA MET A 186 10.81 -5.82 -2.92
C MET A 186 11.58 -5.92 -4.23
N ILE A 187 10.88 -5.68 -5.33
CA ILE A 187 11.46 -5.57 -6.66
C ILE A 187 10.67 -4.51 -7.43
N GLY A 188 11.37 -3.55 -8.04
CA GLY A 188 10.73 -2.42 -8.68
C GLY A 188 11.73 -1.36 -9.12
N GLY A 189 11.23 -0.32 -9.77
CA GLY A 189 12.09 0.63 -10.46
C GLY A 189 11.32 1.81 -11.03
N ARG A 190 12.08 2.76 -11.58
CA ARG A 190 11.54 3.84 -12.42
C ARG A 190 11.58 3.38 -13.87
N TYR A 191 10.45 3.47 -14.55
CA TYR A 191 10.30 3.01 -15.94
C TYR A 191 9.62 4.07 -16.78
N GLU A 192 9.90 4.09 -18.09
CA GLU A 192 9.23 4.98 -19.05
C GLU A 192 7.75 4.61 -19.27
N VAL A 193 7.38 3.36 -18.96
CA VAL A 193 6.01 2.85 -19.15
C VAL A 193 5.38 2.60 -17.79
N GLY A 194 4.20 3.17 -17.56
CA GLY A 194 3.41 3.02 -16.33
C GLY A 194 2.75 1.65 -16.12
N LEU A 195 3.36 0.56 -16.59
CA LEU A 195 2.86 -0.80 -16.42
C LEU A 195 3.42 -1.45 -15.14
N PRO A 196 2.57 -2.07 -14.31
CA PRO A 196 3.02 -2.77 -13.10
C PRO A 196 3.60 -4.16 -13.44
N PHE A 197 4.84 -4.20 -13.95
CA PHE A 197 5.45 -5.41 -14.51
C PHE A 197 5.46 -6.64 -13.58
N PHE A 198 5.61 -6.42 -12.27
CA PHE A 198 5.68 -7.48 -11.26
C PHE A 198 4.35 -7.81 -10.59
N GLU A 199 3.27 -7.10 -10.93
CA GLU A 199 1.96 -7.35 -10.34
C GLU A 199 1.49 -8.78 -10.63
N ASN A 200 1.07 -9.48 -9.58
CA ASN A 200 0.67 -10.90 -9.60
C ASN A 200 1.76 -11.88 -10.08
N ARG A 201 3.04 -11.47 -10.13
CA ARG A 201 4.17 -12.33 -10.53
C ARG A 201 4.95 -12.91 -9.35
N LEU A 202 4.95 -12.25 -8.20
CA LEU A 202 5.58 -12.73 -6.98
C LEU A 202 4.82 -13.93 -6.41
N LYS A 203 5.55 -15.01 -6.13
CA LYS A 203 5.04 -16.21 -5.47
C LYS A 203 6.06 -16.65 -4.42
N VAL A 204 5.55 -17.19 -3.32
CA VAL A 204 6.36 -17.87 -2.31
C VAL A 204 5.87 -19.30 -2.21
N VAL A 205 6.77 -20.27 -2.40
CA VAL A 205 6.48 -21.69 -2.28
C VAL A 205 7.52 -22.32 -1.36
N LYS A 206 7.07 -22.95 -0.26
CA LYS A 206 7.96 -23.52 0.76
C LYS A 206 9.03 -22.51 1.22
N ASN A 207 8.58 -21.32 1.62
CA ASN A 207 9.43 -20.21 2.07
C ASN A 207 10.48 -19.71 1.05
N LYS A 208 10.31 -20.01 -0.24
CA LYS A 208 11.20 -19.57 -1.33
C LYS A 208 10.48 -18.66 -2.32
N VAL A 209 11.13 -17.55 -2.66
CA VAL A 209 10.67 -16.63 -3.72
C VAL A 209 10.95 -17.26 -5.09
N ASN A 210 10.03 -17.09 -6.04
CA ASN A 210 10.18 -17.56 -7.43
C ASN A 210 11.19 -16.72 -8.25
N VAL A 211 12.47 -16.80 -7.90
CA VAL A 211 13.57 -15.98 -8.45
C VAL A 211 13.65 -16.03 -9.98
N HIS A 212 13.61 -17.22 -10.58
CA HIS A 212 13.73 -17.40 -12.03
C HIS A 212 12.68 -16.59 -12.82
N THR A 213 11.41 -16.64 -12.41
CA THR A 213 10.35 -15.88 -13.07
C THR A 213 10.58 -14.37 -12.99
N LEU A 214 11.11 -13.89 -11.86
CA LEU A 214 11.41 -12.47 -11.69
C LEU A 214 12.63 -12.06 -12.52
N GLN A 215 13.62 -12.94 -12.65
CA GLN A 215 14.78 -12.72 -13.50
C GLN A 215 14.39 -12.61 -14.99
N GLU A 216 13.60 -13.55 -15.51
CA GLU A 216 13.11 -13.52 -16.90
C GLU A 216 12.42 -12.19 -17.20
N LEU A 217 11.54 -11.74 -16.31
CA LEU A 217 10.85 -10.45 -16.47
C LEU A 217 11.81 -9.26 -16.56
N VAL A 218 12.90 -9.27 -15.79
CA VAL A 218 13.92 -8.23 -15.81
C VAL A 218 14.77 -8.29 -17.09
N GLU A 219 15.09 -9.50 -17.55
CA GLU A 219 15.94 -9.72 -18.73
C GLU A 219 15.23 -9.47 -20.06
N ASP A 220 13.92 -9.72 -20.13
CA ASP A 220 13.08 -9.50 -21.32
C ASP A 220 12.97 -8.02 -21.73
N ASN A 221 13.40 -7.08 -20.87
CA ASN A 221 13.34 -5.65 -21.15
C ASN A 221 14.62 -4.93 -20.73
N THR A 222 15.46 -4.62 -21.73
CA THR A 222 16.75 -3.94 -21.54
C THR A 222 16.64 -2.57 -20.86
N MET A 223 15.53 -1.86 -21.04
CA MET A 223 15.24 -0.60 -20.34
C MET A 223 14.93 -0.84 -18.86
N MET A 224 14.17 -1.89 -18.54
CA MET A 224 13.88 -2.25 -17.14
C MET A 224 15.14 -2.67 -16.39
N LYS A 225 15.99 -3.50 -17.02
CA LYS A 225 17.18 -4.07 -16.36
C LYS A 225 18.08 -3.04 -15.69
N LYS A 226 18.20 -1.83 -16.24
CA LYS A 226 19.05 -0.76 -15.68
C LYS A 226 18.43 -0.07 -14.46
N HIS A 227 17.11 0.02 -14.40
CA HIS A 227 16.38 0.78 -13.38
C HIS A 227 15.55 -0.11 -12.46
N THR A 228 15.64 -1.43 -12.57
CA THR A 228 15.07 -2.38 -11.61
C THR A 228 16.03 -2.62 -10.46
N TYR A 229 15.52 -2.46 -9.25
CA TYR A 229 16.24 -2.69 -8.01
C TYR A 229 15.51 -3.70 -7.14
N THR A 230 16.28 -4.61 -6.55
CA THR A 230 15.76 -5.66 -5.69
C THR A 230 16.26 -5.44 -4.25
N GLY A 231 15.38 -5.61 -3.28
CA GLY A 231 15.69 -5.55 -1.86
C GLY A 231 15.20 -6.79 -1.14
N VAL A 232 15.98 -7.31 -0.20
CA VAL A 232 15.62 -8.49 0.60
C VAL A 232 16.14 -8.36 2.03
N VAL A 233 15.34 -8.83 3.00
CA VAL A 233 15.79 -9.04 4.38
C VAL A 233 16.48 -10.39 4.45
N SER A 234 17.73 -10.41 4.94
CA SER A 234 18.47 -11.66 5.14
C SER A 234 17.74 -12.60 6.09
N ASP A 235 17.91 -13.90 5.88
CA ASP A 235 17.46 -14.97 6.79
C ASP A 235 15.94 -15.12 6.96
N ILE A 236 15.13 -14.43 6.15
CA ILE A 236 13.67 -14.60 6.09
C ILE A 236 13.26 -15.70 5.11
N PHE A 237 13.78 -15.64 3.88
CA PHE A 237 13.49 -16.60 2.83
C PHE A 237 14.59 -17.65 2.74
N ASP A 238 14.23 -18.92 2.56
CA ASP A 238 15.19 -20.04 2.49
C ASP A 238 16.16 -19.89 1.31
N ASN A 239 15.77 -19.17 0.26
CA ASN A 239 16.59 -18.87 -0.91
C ASN A 239 17.09 -17.41 -0.95
N ALA A 240 17.28 -16.78 0.20
CA ALA A 240 17.81 -15.41 0.28
C ALA A 240 19.16 -15.22 -0.45
N GLN A 241 20.02 -16.24 -0.47
CA GLN A 241 21.29 -16.19 -1.20
C GLN A 241 21.08 -16.17 -2.73
N GLU A 242 20.18 -17.01 -3.24
CA GLU A 242 19.79 -17.04 -4.66
C GLU A 242 19.21 -15.68 -5.09
N ILE A 243 18.35 -15.08 -4.25
CA ILE A 243 17.78 -13.74 -4.49
C ILE A 243 18.90 -12.68 -4.64
N LYS A 244 19.92 -12.74 -3.78
CA LYS A 244 21.07 -11.80 -3.83
C LYS A 244 21.92 -12.00 -5.07
N GLU A 245 22.22 -13.24 -5.42
CA GLU A 245 23.11 -13.58 -6.53
C GLU A 245 22.46 -13.34 -7.90
N VAL A 246 21.19 -13.76 -8.06
CA VAL A 246 20.50 -13.73 -9.36
C VAL A 246 19.84 -12.39 -9.63
N LEU A 247 19.18 -11.79 -8.63
CA LEU A 247 18.44 -10.52 -8.79
C LEU A 247 19.24 -9.30 -8.33
N GLY A 248 20.52 -9.48 -7.94
CA GLY A 248 21.39 -8.40 -7.44
C GLY A 248 20.84 -7.72 -6.19
N ALA A 249 20.11 -8.46 -5.35
CA ALA A 249 19.36 -7.86 -4.25
C ALA A 249 20.26 -7.26 -3.17
N LYS A 250 19.91 -6.04 -2.75
CA LYS A 250 20.53 -5.33 -1.62
C LYS A 250 19.65 -5.44 -0.37
N SER A 251 20.04 -4.78 0.72
CA SER A 251 19.13 -4.61 1.86
C SER A 251 17.97 -3.68 1.47
N ILE A 252 16.80 -3.90 2.09
CA ILE A 252 15.60 -3.08 1.87
C ILE A 252 15.89 -1.58 1.97
N GLY A 253 16.62 -1.15 3.01
CA GLY A 253 17.00 0.26 3.17
C GLY A 253 17.81 0.81 2.01
N LYS A 254 18.84 0.09 1.54
CA LYS A 254 19.65 0.51 0.37
C LYS A 254 18.83 0.56 -0.91
N THR A 255 17.85 -0.32 -1.05
CA THR A 255 16.95 -0.32 -2.21
C THR A 255 16.03 0.90 -2.18
N PHE A 256 15.50 1.30 -1.01
CA PHE A 256 14.74 2.54 -0.88
C PHE A 256 15.58 3.79 -1.11
N GLU A 257 16.82 3.84 -0.62
CA GLU A 257 17.77 4.94 -0.92
C GLU A 257 17.95 5.11 -2.43
N GLN A 258 18.14 4.00 -3.15
CA GLN A 258 18.28 4.02 -4.61
C GLN A 258 17.01 4.50 -5.32
N LEU A 259 15.82 4.09 -4.87
CA LEU A 259 14.54 4.57 -5.43
C LEU A 259 14.34 6.07 -5.19
N LYS A 260 14.74 6.59 -4.02
CA LYS A 260 14.67 8.03 -3.73
C LYS A 260 15.62 8.84 -4.61
N GLU A 261 16.77 8.30 -4.94
CA GLU A 261 17.72 8.91 -5.88
C GLU A 261 17.17 8.93 -7.31
N GLU A 262 16.52 7.85 -7.77
CA GLU A 262 15.83 7.83 -9.07
C GLU A 262 14.74 8.89 -9.17
N VAL A 263 13.99 9.12 -8.09
CA VAL A 263 12.97 10.18 -8.01
C VAL A 263 13.62 11.56 -8.13
N LYS A 264 14.75 11.78 -7.44
CA LYS A 264 15.48 13.04 -7.52
C LYS A 264 15.99 13.30 -8.93
N GLN A 265 16.66 12.32 -9.53
CA GLN A 265 17.17 12.39 -10.91
C GLN A 265 16.06 12.66 -11.92
N TYR A 266 14.86 12.13 -11.69
CA TYR A 266 13.70 12.38 -12.57
C TYR A 266 13.28 13.85 -12.61
N TYR A 267 13.18 14.50 -11.45
CA TYR A 267 12.66 15.86 -11.34
C TYR A 267 13.75 16.94 -11.44
N GLU A 268 15.02 16.60 -11.23
CA GLU A 268 16.15 17.51 -11.46
C GLU A 268 16.66 17.46 -12.92
N GLY A 269 16.42 16.34 -13.61
CA GLY A 269 16.81 16.15 -15.01
C GLY A 269 15.80 16.65 -16.03
N ASN A 270 14.60 17.02 -15.59
CA ASN A 270 13.48 17.54 -16.40
C ASN A 270 13.08 18.94 -15.92
#